data_AF-A0A7S0CJJ0-F1
#
_entry.id   AF-A0A7S0CJJ0-F1
#
_cell.length_a   1.000
_cell.length_b   1.000
_cell.length_c   1.000
_cell.angle_alpha   90.00
_cell.angle_beta   90.00
_cell.angle_gamma   90.00
#
_symmetry.space_group_name_H-M   'P 1'
#
loop_
_entity.id
_entity.type
_entity.pdbx_description
1 polymer ?
#
loop_
_entity_poly.entity_id
_entity_poly.type
_entity_poly.pdbx_seq_one_letter_code
_entity_poly.pdbx_strand_id
1 'polypeptide(L)'
;RMFGVIDPLHPYIAHVNSGGPYLLGGEVELLDRIRYNDGLDQWRKTAQELWDEFEAKGADTVYAFQTRNPTHAGHAYLMREAGEDLKRQGYTNPVLWLSPLGGWTKSDDVPLDVRIRQHEEVLNAGTSHPGGLDPATTVMAIWPAPMVYAGPTEVQFHAKS
;
A
#
# COMPACT_ATOMS: atom_id res chain seq x y z
N ARG A 1 23.46 4.55 -6.58
CA ARG A 1 23.01 5.65 -5.69
C ARG A 1 21.70 5.29 -5.00
N MET A 2 20.63 5.01 -5.75
CA MET A 2 19.30 4.66 -5.21
C MET A 2 19.33 3.57 -4.11
N PHE A 3 20.04 2.47 -4.34
CA PHE A 3 20.05 1.30 -3.44
C PHE A 3 21.12 1.32 -2.34
N GLY A 4 22.09 2.23 -2.40
CA GLY A 4 23.28 2.18 -1.53
C GLY A 4 24.23 0.99 -1.79
N VAL A 5 23.89 0.09 -2.71
CA VAL A 5 24.70 -1.08 -3.12
C VAL A 5 24.67 -1.24 -4.64
N ILE A 6 25.62 -2.01 -5.18
CA ILE A 6 25.63 -2.49 -6.56
C ILE A 6 25.69 -4.02 -6.48
N ASP A 7 24.52 -4.65 -6.44
CA ASP A 7 24.39 -6.11 -6.38
C ASP A 7 23.55 -6.59 -7.56
N PRO A 8 24.12 -7.35 -8.52
CA PRO A 8 23.37 -7.87 -9.66
C PRO A 8 22.32 -8.92 -9.27
N LEU A 9 22.38 -9.49 -8.06
CA LEU A 9 21.37 -10.42 -7.55
C LEU A 9 20.17 -9.70 -6.93
N HIS A 10 20.27 -8.40 -6.66
CA HIS A 10 19.12 -7.62 -6.20
C HIS A 10 18.09 -7.51 -7.35
N PRO A 11 16.83 -7.93 -7.13
CA PRO A 11 15.94 -8.25 -8.25
C PRO A 11 15.53 -7.01 -9.06
N TYR A 12 15.39 -5.84 -8.41
CA TYR A 12 15.14 -4.59 -9.13
C TYR A 12 16.40 -4.01 -9.80
N ILE A 13 17.61 -4.28 -9.26
CA ILE A 13 18.86 -3.84 -9.91
C ILE A 13 19.07 -4.64 -11.19
N ALA A 14 18.82 -5.96 -11.14
CA ALA A 14 18.83 -6.82 -12.31
C ALA A 14 17.86 -6.33 -13.40
N HIS A 15 16.63 -5.93 -13.02
CA HIS A 15 15.66 -5.36 -13.94
C HIS A 15 16.18 -4.06 -14.59
N VAL A 16 16.72 -3.12 -13.81
CA VAL A 16 17.31 -1.87 -14.34
C VAL A 16 18.48 -2.17 -15.28
N ASN A 17 19.35 -3.11 -14.93
CA ASN A 17 20.51 -3.49 -15.74
C ASN A 17 20.15 -4.22 -17.03
N SER A 18 18.95 -4.82 -17.13
CA SER A 18 18.44 -5.39 -18.37
C SER A 18 17.97 -4.33 -19.38
N GLY A 19 17.82 -3.08 -18.95
CA GLY A 19 17.45 -1.95 -19.80
C GLY A 19 18.55 -1.51 -20.75
N GLY A 20 18.17 -0.72 -21.76
CA GLY A 20 19.12 -0.07 -22.67
C GLY A 20 19.89 1.08 -22.02
N PRO A 21 20.90 1.65 -22.71
CA PRO A 21 21.78 2.68 -22.16
C PRO A 21 21.17 4.09 -22.14
N TYR A 22 19.92 4.27 -22.59
CA TYR A 22 19.25 5.56 -22.73
C TYR A 22 17.99 5.63 -21.87
N LEU A 23 17.70 6.84 -21.37
CA LEU A 23 16.44 7.19 -20.74
C LEU A 23 15.73 8.22 -21.61
N LEU A 24 14.41 8.09 -21.75
CA LEU A 24 13.57 9.07 -22.46
C LEU A 24 12.71 9.81 -21.43
N GLY A 25 12.71 11.14 -21.49
CA GLY A 25 11.86 12.00 -20.69
C GLY A 25 10.97 12.85 -21.58
N GLY A 26 9.78 13.19 -21.09
CA GLY A 26 8.78 13.99 -21.80
C GLY A 26 7.47 14.06 -21.02
N GLU A 27 6.52 14.82 -21.56
CA GLU A 27 5.16 14.84 -21.04
C GLU A 27 4.47 13.51 -21.32
N VAL A 28 3.68 13.04 -20.36
CA VAL A 28 2.93 11.78 -20.46
C VAL A 28 1.46 12.12 -20.32
N GLU A 29 0.70 11.81 -21.36
CA GLU A 29 -0.76 11.84 -21.35
C GLU A 29 -1.29 10.42 -21.25
N LEU A 30 -2.14 10.17 -20.24
CA LEU A 30 -2.84 8.89 -20.11
C LEU A 30 -4.14 8.96 -20.91
N LEU A 31 -4.24 8.15 -21.97
CA LEU A 31 -5.40 8.15 -22.87
C LEU A 31 -6.66 7.58 -22.19
N ASP A 32 -6.50 6.52 -21.42
CA ASP A 32 -7.58 5.82 -20.74
C ASP A 32 -7.16 5.35 -19.35
N ARG A 33 -8.13 5.20 -18.45
CA ARG A 33 -7.88 4.66 -17.12
C ARG A 33 -7.34 3.24 -17.21
N ILE A 34 -6.20 3.00 -16.56
CA ILE A 34 -5.60 1.65 -16.49
C ILE A 34 -6.53 0.70 -15.71
N ARG A 35 -6.78 -0.47 -16.33
CA ARG A 35 -7.48 -1.62 -15.77
C ARG A 35 -6.64 -2.86 -16.00
N TYR A 36 -6.52 -3.70 -14.99
CA TYR A 36 -5.74 -4.94 -15.07
C TYR A 36 -6.64 -6.13 -15.41
N ASN A 37 -7.96 -6.03 -15.18
CA ASN A 37 -8.94 -7.08 -15.43
C ASN A 37 -8.59 -8.42 -14.75
N ASP A 38 -7.96 -8.35 -13.58
CA ASP A 38 -7.50 -9.48 -12.77
C ASP A 38 -8.42 -9.78 -11.57
N GLY A 39 -9.59 -9.15 -11.54
CA GLY A 39 -10.55 -9.25 -10.43
C GLY A 39 -10.20 -8.42 -9.19
N LEU A 40 -9.19 -7.53 -9.27
CA LEU A 40 -8.78 -6.65 -8.18
C LEU A 40 -8.95 -5.15 -8.49
N ASP A 41 -9.47 -4.79 -9.66
CA ASP A 41 -9.60 -3.39 -10.07
C ASP A 41 -10.50 -2.55 -9.15
N GLN A 42 -11.45 -3.17 -8.44
CA GLN A 42 -12.26 -2.52 -7.39
C GLN A 42 -11.43 -2.02 -6.21
N TRP A 43 -10.27 -2.61 -5.98
CA TRP A 43 -9.32 -2.19 -4.95
C TRP A 43 -8.34 -1.14 -5.47
N ARG A 44 -8.25 -0.90 -6.78
CA ARG A 44 -7.35 0.08 -7.41
C ARG A 44 -8.04 1.44 -7.55
N LYS A 45 -8.11 2.14 -6.42
CA LYS A 45 -8.72 3.47 -6.31
C LYS A 45 -7.77 4.56 -6.78
N THR A 46 -8.33 5.55 -7.46
CA THR A 46 -7.68 6.84 -7.68
C THR A 46 -7.59 7.62 -6.37
N ALA A 47 -6.74 8.65 -6.34
CA ALA A 47 -6.66 9.53 -5.18
C ALA A 47 -8.01 10.15 -4.81
N GLN A 48 -8.81 10.57 -5.81
CA GLN A 48 -10.14 11.12 -5.56
C GLN A 48 -11.09 10.08 -4.97
N GLU A 49 -11.14 8.87 -5.53
CA GLU A 49 -11.99 7.79 -4.98
C GLU A 49 -11.59 7.39 -3.56
N LEU A 50 -10.30 7.50 -3.21
CA LEU A 50 -9.83 7.32 -1.83
C LEU A 50 -10.34 8.42 -0.90
N TRP A 51 -10.21 9.69 -1.31
CA TRP A 51 -10.73 10.82 -0.55
C TRP A 51 -12.23 10.71 -0.31
N ASP A 52 -13.00 10.36 -1.35
CA ASP A 52 -14.44 10.16 -1.24
C ASP A 52 -14.79 9.07 -0.20
N GLU A 53 -14.00 8.00 -0.09
CA GLU A 53 -14.19 6.96 0.93
C GLU A 53 -13.82 7.40 2.35
N PHE A 54 -12.75 8.20 2.51
CA PHE A 54 -12.40 8.78 3.80
C PHE A 54 -13.49 9.74 4.29
N GLU A 55 -14.01 10.59 3.40
CA GLU A 55 -15.12 11.50 3.69
C GLU A 55 -16.40 10.73 4.02
N ALA A 56 -16.74 9.68 3.26
CA ALA A 56 -17.92 8.86 3.51
C ALA A 56 -17.86 8.14 4.87
N LYS A 57 -16.65 7.83 5.37
CA LYS A 57 -16.42 7.30 6.71
C LYS A 57 -16.33 8.38 7.80
N GLY A 58 -16.42 9.66 7.44
CA GLY A 58 -16.37 10.80 8.35
C GLY A 58 -14.98 11.03 8.97
N ALA A 59 -13.90 10.68 8.25
CA ALA A 59 -12.54 10.82 8.74
C ALA A 59 -12.23 12.27 9.10
N ASP A 60 -11.78 12.53 10.33
CA ASP A 60 -11.19 13.83 10.70
C ASP A 60 -9.66 13.84 10.58
N THR A 61 -9.08 12.64 10.45
CA THR A 61 -7.70 12.42 10.05
C THR A 61 -7.56 11.05 9.40
N VAL A 62 -6.56 10.92 8.52
CA VAL A 62 -6.21 9.67 7.84
C VAL A 62 -4.78 9.32 8.19
N TYR A 63 -4.55 8.05 8.51
CA TYR A 63 -3.21 7.51 8.71
C TYR A 63 -3.03 6.27 7.84
N ALA A 64 -1.85 6.12 7.26
CA ALA A 64 -1.60 5.09 6.25
C ALA A 64 -0.69 3.99 6.79
N PHE A 65 -0.95 2.76 6.37
CA PHE A 65 -0.08 1.61 6.57
C PHE A 65 0.27 0.99 5.23
N GLN A 66 1.47 1.30 4.74
CA GLN A 66 2.06 0.70 3.55
C GLN A 66 2.51 -0.73 3.84
N THR A 67 2.08 -1.70 3.04
CA THR A 67 2.54 -3.09 3.18
C THR A 67 2.73 -3.78 1.84
N ARG A 68 3.64 -4.75 1.80
CA ARG A 68 3.76 -5.71 0.69
C ARG A 68 3.54 -7.16 1.13
N ASN A 69 3.30 -7.38 2.43
CA ASN A 69 3.23 -8.69 3.06
C ASN A 69 1.85 -8.94 3.67
N PRO A 70 1.47 -10.21 3.92
CA PRO A 70 0.30 -10.53 4.74
C PRO A 70 0.31 -9.82 6.10
N THR A 71 -0.87 -9.40 6.56
CA THR A 71 -1.05 -8.72 7.84
C THR A 71 -1.16 -9.74 8.96
N HIS A 72 -0.21 -9.74 9.89
CA HIS A 72 -0.25 -10.53 11.12
C HIS A 72 -0.53 -9.64 12.34
N ALA A 73 -0.70 -10.23 13.53
CA ALA A 73 -1.06 -9.53 14.76
C ALA A 73 -0.12 -8.35 15.12
N GLY A 74 1.19 -8.47 14.86
CA GLY A 74 2.11 -7.34 15.04
C GLY A 74 1.80 -6.11 14.18
N HIS A 75 1.44 -6.29 12.90
CA HIS A 75 1.02 -5.18 12.04
C HIS A 75 -0.32 -4.60 12.51
N ALA A 76 -1.29 -5.46 12.85
CA ALA A 76 -2.59 -5.04 13.37
C ALA A 76 -2.45 -4.22 14.67
N TYR A 77 -1.55 -4.63 15.57
CA TYR A 77 -1.22 -3.89 16.78
C TYR A 77 -0.71 -2.47 16.46
N LEU A 78 0.28 -2.33 15.57
CA LEU A 78 0.81 -1.01 15.19
C LEU A 78 -0.26 -0.11 14.58
N MET A 79 -1.09 -0.66 13.69
CA MET A 79 -2.19 0.10 13.07
C MET A 79 -3.21 0.56 14.11
N ARG A 80 -3.62 -0.32 15.04
CA ARG A 80 -4.58 0.01 16.09
C ARG A 80 -4.02 1.04 17.07
N GLU A 81 -2.79 0.85 17.54
CA GLU A 81 -2.15 1.79 18.46
C GLU A 81 -1.98 3.18 17.83
N ALA A 82 -1.63 3.26 16.54
CA ALA A 82 -1.56 4.54 15.84
C ALA A 82 -2.91 5.27 15.82
N GLY A 83 -4.00 4.54 15.57
CA GLY A 83 -5.36 5.10 15.68
C GLY A 83 -5.69 5.59 17.09
N GLU A 84 -5.33 4.81 18.12
CA GLU A 84 -5.53 5.22 19.52
C GLU A 84 -4.65 6.40 19.93
N ASP A 85 -3.42 6.51 19.41
CA ASP A 85 -2.55 7.67 19.60
C ASP A 85 -3.14 8.95 18.98
N LEU A 86 -3.74 8.85 17.80
CA LEU A 86 -4.45 9.98 17.19
C LEU A 86 -5.67 10.38 18.04
N LYS A 87 -6.41 9.42 18.60
CA LYS A 87 -7.49 9.73 19.54
C LYS A 87 -6.99 10.45 20.79
N ARG A 88 -5.86 10.01 21.35
CA ARG A 88 -5.19 10.70 22.48
C ARG A 88 -4.77 12.12 22.13
N GLN A 89 -4.48 12.41 20.86
CA GLN A 89 -4.16 13.76 20.36
C GLN A 89 -5.40 14.64 20.09
N GLY A 90 -6.62 14.10 20.19
CA GLY A 90 -7.87 14.84 20.07
C GLY A 90 -8.64 14.59 18.78
N TYR A 91 -8.17 13.72 17.89
CA TYR A 91 -8.97 13.26 16.75
C TYR A 91 -10.08 12.33 17.23
N THR A 92 -11.29 12.53 16.72
CA THR A 92 -12.50 11.80 17.09
C THR A 92 -12.74 10.58 16.20
N ASN A 93 -12.31 10.62 14.93
CA ASN A 93 -12.53 9.55 13.97
C ASN A 93 -11.33 9.34 13.03
N PRO A 94 -10.18 8.88 13.55
CA PRO A 94 -9.04 8.54 12.71
C PRO A 94 -9.34 7.31 11.85
N VAL A 95 -9.22 7.44 10.54
CA VAL A 95 -9.44 6.35 9.58
C VAL A 95 -8.12 5.81 9.05
N LEU A 96 -7.95 4.49 9.12
CA LEU A 96 -6.80 3.78 8.57
C LEU A 96 -6.95 3.64 7.06
N TRP A 97 -5.90 4.02 6.32
CA TRP A 97 -5.68 3.53 4.96
C TRP A 97 -4.73 2.32 5.00
N LEU A 98 -5.29 1.11 4.84
CA LEU A 98 -4.51 -0.10 4.62
C LEU A 98 -4.11 -0.14 3.13
N SER A 99 -2.83 0.07 2.86
CA SER A 99 -2.29 0.30 1.52
C SER A 99 -1.36 -0.84 1.07
N PRO A 100 -1.92 -1.99 0.62
CA PRO A 100 -1.12 -3.05 0.02
C PRO A 100 -0.56 -2.61 -1.34
N LEU A 101 0.75 -2.77 -1.52
CA LEU A 101 1.41 -2.56 -2.81
C LEU A 101 0.96 -3.62 -3.81
N GLY A 102 0.58 -3.18 -5.02
CA GLY A 102 0.11 -4.05 -6.10
C GLY A 102 0.80 -3.89 -7.45
N GLY A 103 1.88 -3.09 -7.54
CA GLY A 103 2.80 -3.18 -8.67
C GLY A 103 3.68 -4.43 -8.59
N TRP A 104 4.75 -4.43 -9.38
CA TRP A 104 5.71 -5.54 -9.40
C TRP A 104 6.32 -5.81 -8.01
N THR A 105 6.45 -7.09 -7.66
CA THR A 105 7.16 -7.60 -6.48
C THR A 105 8.10 -8.73 -6.89
N LYS A 106 9.14 -9.00 -6.09
CA LYS A 106 10.04 -10.14 -6.30
C LYS A 106 9.30 -11.48 -6.17
N SER A 107 9.85 -12.52 -6.79
CA SER A 107 9.18 -13.81 -7.02
C SER A 107 8.86 -14.63 -5.77
N ASP A 108 9.55 -14.38 -4.66
CA ASP A 108 9.32 -15.07 -3.39
C ASP A 108 8.38 -14.30 -2.45
N ASP A 109 7.89 -13.11 -2.83
CA ASP A 109 6.82 -12.42 -2.11
C ASP A 109 5.46 -13.08 -2.41
N VAL A 110 4.54 -13.03 -1.43
CA VAL A 110 3.19 -13.58 -1.59
C VAL A 110 2.44 -12.84 -2.71
N PRO A 111 1.82 -13.54 -3.67
CA PRO A 111 1.05 -12.92 -4.74
C PRO A 111 -0.01 -11.93 -4.26
N LEU A 112 -0.24 -10.87 -5.04
CA LEU A 112 -1.15 -9.79 -4.66
C LEU A 112 -2.57 -10.28 -4.37
N ASP A 113 -3.12 -11.15 -5.23
CA ASP A 113 -4.47 -11.69 -5.07
C ASP A 113 -4.63 -12.47 -3.74
N VAL A 114 -3.61 -13.22 -3.35
CA VAL A 114 -3.57 -13.94 -2.07
C VAL A 114 -3.49 -12.95 -0.91
N ARG A 115 -2.67 -11.90 -1.01
CA ARG A 115 -2.57 -10.86 0.03
C ARG A 115 -3.87 -10.09 0.21
N ILE A 116 -4.55 -9.73 -0.88
CA ILE A 116 -5.85 -9.04 -0.81
C ILE A 116 -6.88 -9.92 -0.11
N ARG A 117 -7.01 -11.20 -0.49
CA ARG A 117 -7.90 -12.14 0.22
C ARG A 117 -7.55 -12.26 1.70
N GLN A 118 -6.26 -12.31 2.02
CA GLN A 118 -5.82 -12.36 3.41
C GLN A 118 -6.17 -11.07 4.19
N HIS A 119 -6.08 -9.91 3.56
CA HIS A 119 -6.47 -8.64 4.18
C HIS A 119 -7.99 -8.50 4.31
N GLU A 120 -8.78 -9.03 3.39
CA GLU A 120 -10.24 -9.16 3.54
C GLU A 120 -10.57 -9.98 4.79
N GLU A 121 -9.90 -11.11 5.01
CA GLU A 121 -10.09 -11.91 6.23
C GLU A 121 -9.67 -11.18 7.52
N VAL A 122 -8.64 -10.33 7.46
CA VAL A 122 -8.25 -9.46 8.58
C VAL A 122 -9.36 -8.46 8.93
N LEU A 123 -10.04 -7.90 7.92
CA LEU A 123 -11.18 -7.00 8.14
C LEU A 123 -12.42 -7.77 8.63
N ASN A 124 -12.69 -8.95 8.06
CA ASN A 124 -13.82 -9.80 8.46
C ASN A 124 -13.70 -10.29 9.90
N ALA A 125 -12.47 -10.58 10.36
CA ALA A 125 -12.22 -11.01 11.74
C ALA A 125 -12.56 -9.93 12.77
N GLY A 126 -12.50 -8.65 12.38
CA GLY A 126 -12.81 -7.52 13.26
C GLY A 126 -11.86 -7.40 14.46
N THR A 127 -12.19 -6.49 15.38
CA THR A 127 -11.34 -6.18 16.54
C THR A 127 -11.38 -7.22 17.66
N SER A 128 -12.25 -8.23 17.56
CA SER A 128 -12.30 -9.37 18.47
C SER A 128 -11.12 -10.33 18.28
N HIS A 129 -10.52 -10.34 17.08
CA HIS A 129 -9.31 -11.09 16.79
C HIS A 129 -8.05 -10.20 16.98
N PRO A 130 -6.96 -10.71 17.60
CA PRO A 130 -5.75 -9.90 17.81
C PRO A 130 -5.09 -9.42 16.52
N GLY A 131 -5.28 -10.15 15.42
CA GLY A 131 -4.81 -9.77 14.08
C GLY A 131 -5.84 -9.09 13.19
N GLY A 132 -7.04 -8.79 13.70
CA GLY A 132 -8.09 -8.15 12.92
C GLY A 132 -8.08 -6.63 13.01
N LEU A 133 -8.77 -5.99 12.06
CA LEU A 133 -8.95 -4.54 11.96
C LEU A 133 -10.45 -4.21 11.92
N ASP A 134 -10.81 -3.01 12.35
CA ASP A 134 -12.20 -2.54 12.27
C ASP A 134 -12.54 -2.07 10.84
N PRO A 135 -13.46 -2.73 10.12
CA PRO A 135 -13.84 -2.31 8.78
C PRO A 135 -14.57 -0.95 8.75
N ALA A 136 -15.17 -0.51 9.87
CA ALA A 136 -15.83 0.80 9.94
C ALA A 136 -14.79 1.92 9.81
N THR A 137 -13.64 1.77 10.46
CA THR A 137 -12.56 2.76 10.53
C THR A 137 -11.35 2.42 9.65
N THR A 138 -11.51 1.51 8.69
CA THR A 138 -10.46 1.14 7.72
C THR A 138 -10.95 1.26 6.27
N VAL A 139 -10.12 1.85 5.41
CA VAL A 139 -10.21 1.80 3.94
C VAL A 139 -9.05 0.97 3.43
N MET A 140 -9.34 -0.08 2.66
CA MET A 140 -8.32 -0.86 1.98
C MET A 140 -8.28 -0.48 0.49
N ALA A 141 -7.10 -0.16 -0.03
CA ALA A 141 -6.91 0.08 -1.45
C ALA A 141 -5.49 -0.28 -1.90
N ILE A 142 -5.39 -0.87 -3.10
CA ILE A 142 -4.12 -1.23 -3.71
C ILE A 142 -3.39 0.02 -4.15
N TRP A 143 -2.15 0.19 -3.68
CA TRP A 143 -1.23 1.18 -4.20
C TRP A 143 -0.48 0.64 -5.43
N PRO A 144 -0.59 1.26 -6.61
CA PRO A 144 -0.22 0.63 -7.89
C PRO A 144 1.30 0.64 -8.19
N ALA A 145 2.11 1.29 -7.36
CA ALA A 145 3.53 1.43 -7.61
C ALA A 145 4.29 0.09 -7.51
N PRO A 146 5.39 -0.10 -8.26
CA PRO A 146 6.26 -1.25 -8.09
C PRO A 146 7.05 -1.16 -6.78
N MET A 147 7.34 -2.31 -6.17
CA MET A 147 8.25 -2.39 -5.03
C MET A 147 9.69 -2.42 -5.54
N VAL A 148 10.48 -1.42 -5.17
CA VAL A 148 11.86 -1.28 -5.63
C VAL A 148 12.85 -1.96 -4.70
N TYR A 149 12.49 -2.19 -3.43
CA TYR A 149 13.34 -2.76 -2.38
C TYR A 149 14.57 -1.89 -2.06
N ALA A 150 14.44 -0.56 -2.15
CA ALA A 150 15.53 0.39 -1.90
C ALA A 150 15.51 1.04 -0.49
N GLY A 151 14.78 0.43 0.45
CA GLY A 151 14.86 0.75 1.88
C GLY A 151 14.62 2.24 2.20
N PRO A 152 15.53 2.93 2.90
CA PRO A 152 15.36 4.34 3.28
C PRO A 152 15.16 5.33 2.13
N THR A 153 15.66 5.01 0.93
CA THR A 153 15.39 5.83 -0.27
C THR A 153 13.94 5.67 -0.71
N GLU A 154 13.42 4.44 -0.66
CA GLU A 154 12.10 4.11 -1.18
C GLU A 154 10.97 4.48 -0.22
N VAL A 155 11.19 4.38 1.10
CA VAL A 155 10.15 4.72 2.09
C VAL A 155 9.72 6.18 2.00
N GLN A 156 10.60 7.07 1.52
CA GLN A 156 10.25 8.47 1.22
C GLN A 156 9.25 8.57 0.05
N PHE A 157 9.39 7.73 -0.98
CA PHE A 157 8.44 7.65 -2.07
C PHE A 157 7.11 7.07 -1.61
N HIS A 158 7.13 6.03 -0.78
CA HIS A 158 5.91 5.45 -0.18
C HIS A 158 5.15 6.49 0.63
N ALA A 159 5.83 7.31 1.44
CA ALA A 159 5.22 8.32 2.30
C ALA A 159 4.71 9.57 1.56
N LYS A 160 5.32 9.93 0.42
CA LYS A 160 4.92 11.09 -0.39
C LYS A 160 3.67 10.82 -1.25
N SER A 161 3.44 9.55 -1.58
CA SER A 161 2.50 9.15 -2.64
C SER A 161 1.05 9.07 -2.19
#